data_AF-L0DEU1-F1
#
_entry.id   AF-L0DEU1-F1
#
_cell.length_a   1.000
_cell.length_b   1.000
_cell.length_c   1.000
_cell.angle_alpha   90.00
_cell.angle_beta   90.00
_cell.angle_gamma   90.00
#
_symmetry.space_group_name_H-M   'P 1'
#
loop_
_entity.id
_entity.type
_entity.pdbx_description
1 polymer ?
#
loop_
_entity_poly.entity_id
_entity_poly.type
_entity_poly.pdbx_seq_one_letter_code
_entity_poly.pdbx_strand_id
1 'polypeptide(L)'
;MIPTIRIIPRDVVAEKLAIAPAVLIRYEDRGLVHAVREGDVEGYSPTEVRRIWTILSFQRDLGINLAGVETILKLRDQMAQVHRRLDSFTRELRDLIERDSGSDFDSGSDVETDA
;
A
#
# COMPACT_ATOMS: atom_id res chain seq x y z
N MET A 1 7.74 3.34 22.81
CA MET A 1 7.26 1.96 23.02
C MET A 1 7.29 1.27 21.66
N ILE A 2 8.23 0.36 21.41
CA ILE A 2 8.36 -0.34 20.12
C ILE A 2 7.33 -1.47 20.10
N PRO A 3 6.51 -1.66 19.05
CA PRO A 3 5.62 -2.80 18.99
C PRO A 3 6.46 -4.07 18.82
N THR A 4 6.33 -5.02 19.75
CA THR A 4 6.84 -6.39 19.58
C THR A 4 6.08 -7.00 18.40
N ILE A 5 6.69 -6.99 17.21
CA ILE A 5 6.12 -7.68 16.05
C ILE A 5 6.16 -9.16 16.37
N ARG A 6 5.01 -9.71 16.79
CA ARG A 6 4.87 -11.14 17.06
C ARG A 6 4.88 -11.87 15.72
N ILE A 7 6.02 -12.42 15.33
CA ILE A 7 6.12 -13.28 14.14
C ILE A 7 5.40 -14.61 14.39
N ILE A 8 4.82 -15.16 13.33
CA ILE A 8 4.17 -16.48 13.35
C ILE A 8 5.07 -17.42 12.53
N PRO A 9 5.58 -18.53 13.12
CA PRO A 9 6.48 -19.46 12.44
C PRO A 9 5.91 -19.99 11.11
N ARG A 10 6.79 -20.17 10.11
CA ARG A 10 6.39 -20.60 8.76
C ARG A 10 5.62 -21.92 8.75
N ASP A 11 6.10 -22.90 9.49
CA ASP A 11 5.49 -24.21 9.68
C ASP A 11 4.07 -24.10 10.28
N VAL A 12 3.89 -23.27 11.31
CA VAL A 12 2.58 -23.00 11.92
C VAL A 12 1.63 -22.34 10.92
N VAL A 13 2.11 -21.43 10.08
CA VAL A 13 1.29 -20.80 9.02
C VAL A 13 0.92 -21.80 7.94
N ALA A 14 1.85 -22.65 7.51
CA ALA A 14 1.61 -23.70 6.53
C ALA A 14 0.52 -24.67 7.01
N GLU A 15 0.61 -25.12 8.26
CA GLU A 15 -0.38 -25.99 8.89
C GLU A 15 -1.75 -25.32 8.99
N LYS A 16 -1.82 -24.09 9.53
CA LYS A 16 -3.09 -23.36 9.71
C LYS A 16 -3.83 -23.07 8.41
N LEU A 17 -3.09 -22.85 7.32
CA LEU A 17 -3.67 -22.56 6.01
C LEU A 17 -3.87 -23.81 5.15
N ALA A 18 -3.48 -24.98 5.67
CA ALA A 18 -3.52 -26.27 4.98
C ALA A 18 -2.81 -26.20 3.61
N ILE A 19 -1.59 -25.67 3.59
CA ILE A 19 -0.75 -25.57 2.39
C ILE A 19 0.65 -26.14 2.65
N ALA A 20 1.30 -26.64 1.61
CA ALA A 20 2.66 -27.14 1.74
C ALA A 20 3.66 -25.98 1.96
N PRO A 21 4.70 -26.13 2.80
CA PRO A 21 5.74 -25.13 2.99
C PRO A 21 6.43 -24.69 1.68
N ALA A 22 6.54 -25.59 0.71
CA ALA A 22 7.07 -25.26 -0.61
C ALA A 22 6.25 -24.18 -1.36
N VAL A 23 4.93 -24.11 -1.11
CA VAL A 23 4.06 -23.07 -1.69
C VAL A 23 4.38 -21.70 -1.08
N LEU A 24 4.66 -21.66 0.22
CA LEU A 24 5.05 -20.44 0.93
C LEU A 24 6.42 -19.94 0.45
N ILE A 25 7.42 -20.83 0.34
CA ILE A 25 8.73 -20.50 -0.24
C ILE A 25 8.56 -19.94 -1.65
N ARG A 26 7.71 -20.55 -2.47
CA ARG A 26 7.41 -20.07 -3.82
C ARG A 26 6.80 -18.67 -3.83
N TYR A 27 6.05 -18.27 -2.81
CA TYR A 27 5.52 -16.91 -2.68
C TYR A 27 6.61 -15.92 -2.25
N GLU A 28 7.52 -16.36 -1.39
CA GLU A 28 8.70 -15.59 -0.99
C GLU A 28 9.64 -15.33 -2.17
N ASP A 29 9.99 -16.35 -2.96
CA ASP A 29 10.86 -16.24 -4.14
C ASP A 29 10.32 -15.25 -5.19
N ARG A 30 8.99 -15.09 -5.22
CA ARG A 30 8.29 -14.17 -6.14
C ARG A 30 8.07 -12.78 -5.54
N GLY A 31 8.54 -12.52 -4.32
CA GLY A 31 8.38 -11.26 -3.61
C GLY A 31 6.93 -10.94 -3.23
N LEU A 32 6.04 -11.93 -3.28
CA LEU A 32 4.62 -11.75 -2.93
C LEU A 32 4.46 -11.54 -1.43
N VAL A 33 5.26 -12.27 -0.66
CA VAL A 33 5.24 -12.33 0.80
C VAL A 33 6.68 -12.31 1.30
N HIS A 34 6.92 -11.70 2.45
CA HIS A 34 8.24 -11.61 3.06
C HIS A 34 8.25 -12.32 4.41
N ALA A 35 9.09 -13.35 4.52
CA ALA A 35 9.42 -13.92 5.82
C ALA A 35 10.42 -13.01 6.54
N VAL A 36 10.33 -12.97 7.87
CA VAL A 36 11.26 -12.28 8.75
C VAL A 36 11.81 -13.30 9.73
N ARG A 37 13.11 -13.17 10.02
CA ARG A 37 13.77 -13.99 11.02
C ARG A 37 13.90 -13.22 12.33
N GLU A 38 13.41 -13.79 13.42
CA GLU A 38 13.56 -13.28 14.79
C GLU A 38 14.29 -14.34 15.62
N GLY A 39 15.61 -14.18 15.75
CA GLY A 39 16.48 -15.19 16.35
C GLY A 39 16.55 -16.47 15.51
N ASP A 40 16.11 -17.58 16.10
CA ASP A 40 16.03 -18.88 15.41
C ASP A 40 14.71 -19.13 14.69
N VAL A 41 13.71 -18.30 14.92
CA VAL A 41 12.39 -18.48 14.31
C VAL A 41 12.31 -17.69 13.02
N GLU A 42 11.96 -18.38 11.94
CA GLU A 42 11.62 -17.79 10.65
C GLU A 42 10.11 -17.85 10.43
N GLY A 43 9.50 -16.70 10.17
CA GLY A 43 8.05 -16.60 10.12
C GLY A 43 7.54 -15.33 9.49
N TYR A 44 6.26 -15.07 9.67
CA TYR A 44 5.56 -13.96 9.03
C TYR A 44 4.99 -13.01 10.07
N SER A 45 5.01 -11.71 9.76
CA SER A 45 4.22 -10.76 10.52
C SER A 45 2.72 -11.03 10.33
N PRO A 46 1.84 -10.57 11.23
CA PRO A 46 0.39 -10.70 11.07
C PRO A 46 -0.13 -10.11 9.75
N THR A 47 0.53 -9.07 9.23
CA THR A 47 0.19 -8.45 7.94
C THR A 47 0.53 -9.36 6.77
N GLU A 48 1.68 -10.04 6.84
CA GLU A 48 2.10 -11.00 5.81
C GLU A 48 1.22 -12.25 5.82
N VAL A 49 0.78 -12.74 7.00
CA VAL A 49 -0.18 -13.84 7.09
C VAL A 49 -1.53 -13.47 6.45
N ARG A 50 -2.04 -12.27 6.69
CA ARG A 50 -3.25 -11.79 5.99
C ARG A 50 -3.05 -11.74 4.48
N ARG A 51 -1.87 -11.31 4.02
CA ARG A 51 -1.55 -11.30 2.59
C ARG A 51 -1.54 -12.71 2.00
N ILE A 52 -0.91 -13.68 2.66
CA ILE A 52 -0.93 -15.10 2.24
C ILE A 52 -2.39 -15.57 2.12
N TRP A 53 -3.24 -15.27 3.11
CA TRP A 53 -4.64 -15.66 3.08
C TRP A 53 -5.39 -15.07 1.87
N THR A 54 -5.15 -13.80 1.53
CA THR A 54 -5.73 -13.17 0.32
C THR A 54 -5.25 -13.83 -0.97
N ILE A 55 -3.97 -14.20 -1.06
CA ILE A 55 -3.44 -14.92 -2.23
C ILE A 55 -4.15 -16.27 -2.39
N LEU A 56 -4.35 -16.99 -1.28
CA LEU A 56 -5.04 -18.28 -1.28
C LEU A 56 -6.52 -18.16 -1.61
N SER A 57 -7.21 -17.14 -1.12
CA SER A 57 -8.63 -16.92 -1.47
C SER A 57 -8.78 -16.61 -2.96
N PHE A 58 -7.90 -15.81 -3.55
CA PHE A 58 -7.91 -15.59 -5.01
C PHE A 58 -7.66 -16.88 -5.81
N GLN A 59 -6.80 -17.77 -5.32
CA GLN A 59 -6.56 -19.04 -5.99
C GLN A 59 -7.74 -20.01 -5.87
N ARG A 60 -8.35 -20.11 -4.68
CA ARG A 60 -9.43 -21.08 -4.39
C ARG A 60 -10.79 -20.60 -4.90
N ASP A 61 -11.11 -19.34 -4.67
CA ASP A 61 -12.46 -18.80 -4.89
C ASP A 61 -12.63 -18.25 -6.32
N LEU A 62 -11.56 -17.67 -6.89
CA LEU A 62 -11.60 -17.06 -8.23
C LEU A 62 -10.92 -17.93 -9.30
N GLY A 63 -10.30 -19.05 -8.91
CA GLY A 63 -9.56 -19.93 -9.83
C GLY A 63 -8.32 -19.28 -10.44
N ILE A 64 -7.81 -18.21 -9.83
CA ILE A 64 -6.70 -17.42 -10.38
C ILE A 64 -5.38 -18.10 -10.02
N ASN A 65 -4.52 -18.36 -11.00
CA ASN A 65 -3.20 -18.94 -10.72
C ASN A 65 -2.24 -17.90 -10.10
N LEU A 66 -1.05 -18.37 -9.67
CA LEU A 66 -0.08 -17.49 -9.02
C LEU A 66 0.40 -16.32 -9.89
N ALA A 67 0.55 -16.53 -11.21
CA ALA A 67 0.94 -15.46 -12.13
C ALA A 67 -0.16 -14.40 -12.29
N GLY A 68 -1.42 -14.82 -12.23
CA GLY A 68 -2.57 -13.92 -12.16
C GLY A 68 -2.56 -13.09 -10.88
N VAL A 69 -2.26 -13.71 -9.73
CA VAL A 69 -2.13 -12.98 -8.46
C VAL A 69 -0.98 -11.96 -8.51
N GLU A 70 0.18 -12.35 -9.04
CA GLU A 70 1.30 -11.41 -9.26
C GLU A 70 0.88 -10.21 -10.12
N THR A 71 0.14 -10.46 -11.20
CA THR A 71 -0.34 -9.40 -12.10
C THR A 71 -1.31 -8.48 -11.37
N ILE A 72 -2.24 -9.02 -10.58
CA ILE A 72 -3.19 -8.24 -9.78
C ILE A 72 -2.46 -7.35 -8.76
N LEU A 73 -1.43 -7.87 -8.08
CA LEU A 73 -0.66 -7.07 -7.14
C LEU A 73 0.10 -5.94 -7.83
N LYS A 74 0.72 -6.22 -8.99
CA LYS A 74 1.37 -5.17 -9.81
C LYS A 74 0.37 -4.09 -10.23
N LEU A 75 -0.81 -4.49 -10.69
CA LEU A 75 -1.86 -3.55 -11.08
C LEU A 75 -2.35 -2.71 -9.90
N ARG A 76 -2.51 -3.31 -8.71
CA ARG A 76 -2.86 -2.58 -7.49
C ARG A 76 -1.81 -1.54 -7.13
N ASP A 77 -0.53 -1.90 -7.21
CA ASP A 77 0.57 -0.99 -6.89
C ASP A 77 0.66 0.15 -7.92
N GLN A 78 0.44 -0.14 -9.21
CA GLN A 78 0.30 0.86 -10.27
C GLN A 78 -0.89 1.80 -10.00
N MET A 79 -2.06 1.26 -9.65
CA MET A 79 -3.23 2.06 -9.28
C MET A 79 -2.92 2.96 -8.08
N ALA A 80 -2.31 2.44 -7.02
CA ALA A 80 -1.92 3.25 -5.86
C ALA A 80 -0.96 4.39 -6.26
N GLN A 81 -0.04 4.13 -7.20
CA GLN A 81 0.85 5.15 -7.73
C GLN A 81 0.11 6.23 -8.55
N VAL A 82 -0.89 5.83 -9.35
CA VAL A 82 -1.75 6.76 -10.09
C VAL A 82 -2.56 7.63 -9.13
N HIS A 83 -3.17 7.05 -8.09
CA HIS A 83 -3.90 7.80 -7.08
C HIS A 83 -3.01 8.84 -6.38
N ARG A 84 -1.78 8.47 -5.99
CA ARG A 84 -0.82 9.42 -5.41
C ARG A 84 -0.47 10.58 -6.35
N ARG A 85 -0.36 10.32 -7.65
CA ARG A 85 -0.08 11.38 -8.65
C ARG A 85 -1.27 12.31 -8.81
N LEU A 86 -2.49 11.79 -8.84
CA LEU A 86 -3.71 12.59 -8.87
C LEU A 86 -3.83 13.46 -7.62
N ASP A 87 -3.57 12.89 -6.43
CA ASP A 87 -3.58 13.65 -5.17
C ASP A 87 -2.56 14.80 -5.18
N SER A 88 -1.36 14.57 -5.73
CA SER A 88 -0.34 15.63 -5.89
C SER A 88 -0.83 16.73 -6.84
N PHE A 89 -1.36 16.32 -7.99
CA PHE A 89 -1.85 17.25 -9.00
C PHE A 89 -3.03 18.10 -8.50
N THR A 90 -3.97 17.50 -7.77
CA THR A 90 -5.08 18.25 -7.16
C THR A 90 -4.60 19.26 -6.12
N ARG A 91 -3.54 18.94 -5.35
CA ARG A 91 -2.92 19.91 -4.42
C ARG A 91 -2.28 21.07 -5.17
N GLU A 92 -1.51 20.78 -6.22
CA GLU A 92 -0.88 21.81 -7.05
C GLU A 92 -1.90 22.77 -7.69
N LEU A 93 -3.03 22.25 -8.19
CA LEU A 93 -4.11 23.08 -8.71
C LEU A 93 -4.76 23.95 -7.64
N ARG A 94 -4.97 23.42 -6.42
CA ARG A 94 -5.51 24.20 -5.30
C ARG A 94 -4.57 25.35 -4.93
N ASP A 95 -3.28 25.07 -4.80
CA ASP A 95 -2.27 26.08 -4.46
C ASP A 95 -2.21 27.20 -5.53
N LEU A 96 -2.40 26.86 -6.82
CA LEU A 96 -2.42 27.84 -7.90
C LEU A 96 -3.66 28.75 -7.83
N ILE A 97 -4.84 28.18 -7.57
CA ILE A 97 -6.09 28.94 -7.44
C ILE A 97 -6.03 29.87 -6.22
N GLU A 98 -5.48 29.41 -5.10
CA GLU A 98 -5.31 30.23 -3.88
C GLU A 98 -4.33 31.40 -4.10
N ARG A 99 -3.31 31.21 -4.96
CA ARG A 99 -2.39 32.28 -5.35
C ARG A 99 -3.02 33.33 -6.25
N ASP A 100 -3.85 32.90 -7.20
CA ASP A 100 -4.52 33.79 -8.17
C ASP A 100 -5.64 34.61 -7.52
N SER A 101 -6.35 34.03 -6.55
CA SER A 101 -7.40 34.73 -5.77
C SER A 101 -6.86 35.70 -4.70
N GLY A 102 -5.54 35.71 -4.46
CA GLY A 102 -4.88 36.63 -3.53
C GLY A 102 -4.41 37.97 -4.13
N SER A 103 -4.47 38.15 -5.46
CA SER A 103 -3.93 39.34 -6.14
C SER A 103 -4.94 40.40 -6.58
N ASP A 104 -6.25 40.18 -6.41
CA ASP A 104 -7.31 41.10 -6.89
C ASP A 104 -7.92 42.03 -5.81
N PHE A 105 -7.40 42.04 -4.57
CA PHE A 105 -7.96 42.83 -3.46
C PHE A 105 -7.12 44.04 -3.00
N ASP A 106 -6.17 44.53 -3.79
CA ASP A 106 -5.34 45.72 -3.45
C ASP A 106 -5.42 46.85 -4.49
N SER A 107 -6.63 47.19 -4.95
CA SER A 107 -6.82 48.44 -5.70
C SER A 107 -8.15 49.08 -5.36
N GLY A 108 -8.10 50.05 -4.46
CA GLY A 108 -9.11 51.09 -4.37
C GLY A 108 -9.47 51.55 -2.96
N SER A 109 -8.58 52.31 -2.31
CA SER A 109 -9.02 53.44 -1.46
C SER A 109 -7.88 54.41 -1.12
N ASP A 110 -7.30 55.05 -2.13
CA ASP A 110 -6.75 56.41 -1.94
C ASP A 110 -7.83 57.39 -2.39
N VAL A 111 -8.80 57.65 -1.50
CA VAL A 111 -9.68 58.81 -1.66
C VAL A 111 -8.98 59.98 -0.98
N GLU A 112 -8.16 60.66 -1.78
CA GLU A 112 -7.66 61.99 -1.51
C GLU A 112 -8.87 62.92 -1.29
N THR A 113 -9.15 63.26 -0.03
CA THR A 113 -10.11 64.30 0.33
C THR A 113 -9.31 65.51 0.79
N ASP A 114 -8.96 66.37 -0.18
CA ASP A 114 -8.54 67.75 0.07
C ASP A 114 -9.61 68.68 -0.51
N ALA A 115 -10.35 69.38 0.36
CA ALA A 115 -11.04 70.67 0.17
C ALA A 115 -11.98 70.98 1.36
#